data_AF-A0A8X6KS02-F1
#
_entry.id   AF-A0A8X6KS02-F1
#
_cell.length_a   1.000
_cell.length_b   1.000
_cell.length_c   1.000
_cell.angle_alpha   90.00
_cell.angle_beta   90.00
_cell.angle_gamma   90.00
#
_symmetry.space_group_name_H-M   'P 1'
#
loop_
_entity.id
_entity.type
_entity.pdbx_description
1 polymer ?
#
loop_
_entity_poly.entity_id
_entity_poly.type
_entity_poly.pdbx_seq_one_letter_code
_entity_poly.pdbx_strand_id
1 'polypeptide(L)'
;MYRPCADEVCDSSRCRILQHFDDLIFGFFAFEMLVKITAMGAFGRNAYLAETWNRLDFFIVVAGSLEYCLDVGNINLSAIRTVRVLRPLRAINRIPSMRILVMLLLDTLPMLGNVLLLCFFVFFIFGIVGVQLWAGILRQRCYIELPPNTSLPEYISPYYYERVKVLK
;
A
#
# COMPACT_ATOMS: atom_id res chain seq x y z
N MET A 1 10.81 -9.67 -11.93
CA MET A 1 11.42 -8.83 -10.87
C MET A 1 11.21 -7.39 -11.29
N TYR A 2 10.36 -6.66 -10.57
CA TYR A 2 9.96 -5.29 -10.93
C TYR A 2 11.14 -4.32 -10.80
N ARG A 3 11.38 -3.49 -11.82
CA ARG A 3 12.46 -2.49 -11.86
C ARG A 3 11.85 -1.09 -11.97
N PRO A 4 11.79 -0.33 -10.87
CA PRO A 4 11.08 0.96 -10.84
C PRO A 4 11.64 1.99 -11.84
N CYS A 5 12.93 1.94 -12.19
CA CYS A 5 13.55 2.91 -13.12
C CYS A 5 13.47 2.52 -14.61
N ALA A 6 13.02 1.31 -14.95
CA ALA A 6 12.96 0.82 -16.33
C ALA A 6 11.52 0.50 -16.80
N ASP A 7 10.60 0.32 -15.85
CA ASP A 7 9.22 -0.10 -16.13
C ASP A 7 8.22 1.09 -16.15
N GLU A 8 8.70 2.35 -16.18
CA GLU A 8 7.81 3.53 -16.35
C GLU A 8 7.21 3.63 -17.76
N VAL A 9 7.93 3.12 -18.76
CA VAL A 9 7.46 2.96 -20.14
C VAL A 9 7.71 1.49 -20.49
N CYS A 10 6.67 0.68 -20.65
CA CYS A 10 6.82 -0.75 -20.92
C CYS A 10 7.25 -1.03 -22.37
N ASP A 11 8.52 -0.73 -22.65
CA ASP A 11 9.14 -0.91 -23.97
C ASP A 11 9.82 -2.30 -24.10
N SER A 12 10.15 -2.95 -22.98
CA SER A 12 10.79 -4.27 -22.99
C SER A 12 9.80 -5.40 -23.30
N SER A 13 10.17 -6.31 -24.22
CA SER A 13 9.39 -7.50 -24.60
C SER A 13 8.98 -8.36 -23.40
N ARG A 14 9.78 -8.37 -22.33
CA ARG A 14 9.48 -9.07 -21.08
C ARG A 14 8.30 -8.45 -20.32
N CYS A 15 8.21 -7.12 -20.26
CA CYS A 15 7.05 -6.45 -19.65
C CYS A 15 5.78 -6.79 -20.45
N ARG A 16 5.86 -6.69 -21.78
CA ARG A 16 4.70 -6.95 -22.66
C ARG A 16 4.16 -8.37 -22.52
N ILE A 17 5.04 -9.37 -22.44
CA ILE A 17 4.65 -10.77 -22.22
C ILE A 17 3.97 -10.94 -20.86
N LEU A 18 4.57 -10.39 -19.78
CA LEU A 18 3.98 -10.48 -18.44
C LEU A 18 2.60 -9.83 -18.39
N GLN A 19 2.44 -8.67 -19.01
CA GLN A 19 1.18 -7.94 -19.05
C GLN A 19 0.10 -8.73 -19.79
N HIS A 20 0.41 -9.31 -20.95
CA HIS A 20 -0.55 -10.16 -21.67
C HIS A 20 -0.98 -11.39 -20.87
N PHE A 21 -0.07 -12.06 -20.16
CA PHE A 21 -0.45 -13.17 -19.28
C PHE A 21 -1.35 -12.71 -18.14
N ASP A 22 -1.04 -11.58 -17.52
CA ASP A 22 -1.84 -11.02 -16.44
C ASP A 22 -3.26 -10.65 -16.88
N ASP A 23 -3.41 -10.09 -18.07
CA ASP A 23 -4.68 -9.67 -18.67
C ASP A 23 -5.52 -10.89 -19.08
N LEU A 24 -4.89 -11.93 -19.66
CA LEU A 24 -5.57 -13.19 -19.99
C LEU A 24 -6.09 -13.88 -18.72
N ILE A 25 -5.25 -13.96 -17.69
CA ILE A 25 -5.64 -14.50 -16.38
C ILE A 25 -6.79 -13.68 -15.79
N PHE A 26 -6.72 -12.35 -15.87
CA PHE A 26 -7.79 -11.47 -15.40
C PHE A 26 -9.12 -11.74 -16.14
N GLY A 27 -9.09 -11.84 -17.47
CA GLY A 27 -10.27 -12.16 -18.27
C GLY A 27 -10.91 -13.50 -17.91
N PHE A 28 -10.10 -14.54 -17.70
CA PHE A 28 -10.59 -15.85 -17.26
C PHE A 28 -11.30 -15.78 -15.90
N PHE A 29 -10.72 -15.07 -14.93
CA PHE A 29 -11.33 -14.88 -13.61
C PHE A 29 -12.62 -14.05 -13.68
N ALA A 30 -12.62 -12.97 -14.45
CA ALA A 30 -13.83 -12.18 -14.66
C ALA A 30 -14.95 -13.02 -15.27
N PHE A 31 -14.62 -13.91 -16.21
CA PHE A 31 -15.59 -14.84 -16.80
C PHE A 31 -16.10 -15.89 -15.78
N GLU A 32 -15.20 -16.54 -15.03
CA GLU A 32 -15.57 -17.48 -13.97
C GLU A 32 -16.50 -16.82 -12.93
N MET A 33 -16.20 -15.58 -12.57
CA MET A 33 -16.97 -14.77 -11.63
C MET A 33 -18.37 -14.44 -12.19
N LEU A 34 -18.47 -14.07 -13.46
CA LEU A 34 -19.75 -13.76 -14.13
C LEU A 34 -20.64 -15.01 -14.26
N VAL A 35 -20.05 -16.18 -14.52
CA VAL A 35 -20.75 -17.47 -14.49
C VAL A 35 -21.27 -17.78 -13.08
N LYS A 36 -20.47 -17.56 -12.02
CA LYS A 36 -20.92 -17.77 -10.63
C LYS A 36 -22.05 -16.83 -10.22
N ILE A 37 -21.99 -15.55 -10.62
CA ILE A 37 -23.06 -14.58 -10.34
C ILE A 37 -24.37 -14.98 -11.02
N THR A 38 -24.31 -15.38 -12.30
CA THR A 38 -25.51 -15.76 -13.06
C THR A 38 -26.11 -17.07 -12.56
N ALA A 39 -25.28 -18.03 -12.10
CA ALA A 39 -25.75 -19.30 -11.57
C ALA A 39 -26.34 -19.22 -10.14
N MET A 40 -25.76 -18.41 -9.24
CA MET A 40 -26.19 -18.33 -7.83
C MET A 40 -27.10 -17.14 -7.52
N GLY A 41 -27.18 -16.16 -8.42
CA GLY A 41 -27.90 -14.90 -8.22
C GLY A 41 -27.11 -13.87 -7.39
N ALA A 42 -27.21 -12.59 -7.76
CA ALA A 42 -26.48 -11.50 -7.10
C ALA A 42 -27.03 -11.15 -5.70
N PHE A 43 -28.35 -11.31 -5.49
CA PHE A 43 -29.05 -10.98 -4.24
C PHE A 43 -30.10 -12.06 -3.92
N GLY A 44 -29.90 -12.80 -2.82
CA GLY A 44 -30.67 -13.99 -2.45
C GLY A 44 -30.09 -14.73 -1.24
N ARG A 45 -30.86 -15.64 -0.62
CA ARG A 45 -30.50 -16.37 0.63
C ARG A 45 -29.25 -17.27 0.48
N ASN A 46 -28.91 -17.66 -0.75
CA ASN A 46 -27.68 -18.36 -1.16
C ASN A 46 -26.85 -17.51 -2.15
N ALA A 47 -26.86 -16.18 -2.00
CA ALA A 47 -26.19 -15.29 -2.93
C ALA A 47 -24.66 -15.35 -2.85
N TYR A 48 -24.04 -15.07 -3.99
CA TYR A 48 -22.59 -14.98 -4.18
C TYR A 48 -21.91 -14.07 -3.13
N LEU A 49 -22.57 -13.01 -2.67
CA LEU A 49 -22.03 -12.02 -1.72
C LEU A 49 -22.02 -12.47 -0.25
N ALA A 50 -22.66 -13.58 0.11
CA ALA A 50 -22.65 -14.09 1.48
C ALA A 50 -21.29 -14.72 1.87
N GLU A 51 -20.51 -15.17 0.90
CA GLU A 51 -19.22 -15.81 1.11
C GLU A 51 -18.09 -14.77 1.03
N THR A 52 -17.31 -14.63 2.11
CA THR A 52 -16.30 -13.56 2.27
C THR A 52 -15.24 -13.57 1.16
N TRP A 53 -14.91 -14.75 0.63
CA TRP A 53 -13.87 -14.91 -0.39
C TRP A 53 -14.37 -14.49 -1.77
N ASN A 54 -15.60 -14.84 -2.12
CA ASN A 54 -16.29 -14.34 -3.30
C ASN A 54 -16.43 -12.81 -3.28
N ARG A 55 -16.64 -12.20 -2.10
CA ARG A 55 -16.67 -10.73 -1.96
C ARG A 55 -15.30 -10.09 -2.23
N LEU A 56 -14.23 -10.75 -1.80
CA LEU A 56 -12.85 -10.31 -2.04
C LEU A 56 -12.50 -10.45 -3.53
N ASP A 57 -12.88 -11.57 -4.14
CA ASP A 57 -12.70 -11.81 -5.59
C ASP A 57 -13.43 -10.76 -6.44
N PHE A 58 -14.68 -10.44 -6.09
CA PHE A 58 -15.42 -9.34 -6.74
C PHE A 58 -14.70 -8.01 -6.65
N PHE A 59 -14.21 -7.65 -5.47
CA PHE A 59 -13.49 -6.39 -5.27
C PHE A 59 -12.23 -6.31 -6.13
N ILE A 60 -11.48 -7.41 -6.27
CA ILE A 60 -10.29 -7.48 -7.12
C ILE A 60 -10.67 -7.31 -8.59
N VAL A 61 -11.71 -8.00 -9.07
CA VAL A 61 -12.16 -7.90 -10.47
C VAL A 61 -12.64 -6.49 -10.80
N VAL A 62 -13.42 -5.86 -9.91
CA VAL A 62 -13.91 -4.48 -10.08
C VAL A 62 -12.74 -3.49 -10.08
N ALA A 63 -11.81 -3.59 -9.12
CA ALA A 63 -10.65 -2.70 -9.06
C ALA A 63 -9.76 -2.82 -10.31
N GLY A 64 -9.53 -4.04 -10.81
CA GLY A 64 -8.80 -4.28 -12.06
C GLY A 64 -9.54 -3.78 -13.31
N SER A 65 -10.86 -3.93 -13.35
CA SER A 65 -11.67 -3.41 -14.47
C SER A 65 -11.68 -1.89 -14.51
N LEU A 66 -11.66 -1.24 -13.34
CA LEU A 66 -11.57 0.22 -13.21
C LEU A 66 -10.22 0.72 -13.71
N GLU A 67 -9.12 0.02 -13.39
CA GLU A 67 -7.79 0.31 -13.92
C GLU A 67 -7.81 0.29 -15.46
N TYR A 68 -8.36 -0.78 -16.06
CA TYR A 68 -8.44 -0.92 -17.51
C TYR A 68 -9.29 0.17 -18.18
N CYS A 69 -10.42 0.52 -17.57
CA CYS A 69 -11.34 1.54 -18.12
C CYS A 69 -10.70 2.95 -18.11
N LEU A 70 -9.92 3.26 -17.08
CA LEU A 70 -9.24 4.56 -16.94
C LEU A 70 -8.01 4.69 -17.85
N ASP A 71 -7.30 3.59 -18.12
CA ASP A 71 -6.18 3.54 -19.08
C ASP A 71 -6.66 3.89 -20.50
N VAL A 72 -7.84 3.39 -20.90
CA VAL A 72 -8.50 3.73 -22.17
C VAL A 72 -8.91 5.22 -22.22
N GLY A 73 -9.21 5.83 -21.07
CA GLY A 73 -9.58 7.24 -20.95
C GLY A 73 -8.41 8.24 -20.97
N ASN A 74 -7.15 7.80 -21.07
CA ASN A 74 -5.93 8.62 -20.96
C ASN A 74 -5.82 9.44 -19.65
N ILE A 75 -6.54 9.05 -18.60
CA ILE A 75 -6.50 9.70 -17.29
C ILE A 75 -5.53 8.94 -16.39
N ASN A 76 -4.25 9.33 -16.47
CA ASN A 76 -3.16 8.69 -15.75
C ASN A 76 -3.11 9.13 -14.28
N LEU A 77 -3.82 8.43 -13.41
CA LEU A 77 -3.70 8.59 -11.96
C LEU A 77 -2.60 7.66 -11.42
N SER A 78 -1.53 8.23 -10.85
CA SER A 78 -0.42 7.44 -10.27
C SER A 78 -0.89 6.47 -9.17
N ALA A 79 -2.02 6.73 -8.51
CA ALA A 79 -2.63 5.85 -7.53
C ALA A 79 -3.11 4.51 -8.14
N ILE A 80 -3.50 4.48 -9.42
CA ILE A 80 -3.99 3.28 -10.10
C ILE A 80 -2.93 2.17 -10.15
N ARG A 81 -1.64 2.55 -10.19
CA ARG A 81 -0.52 1.60 -10.17
C ARG A 81 -0.50 0.74 -8.91
N THR A 82 -1.06 1.21 -7.80
CA THR A 82 -1.15 0.45 -6.54
C THR A 82 -2.14 -0.71 -6.64
N VAL A 83 -3.16 -0.63 -7.50
CA VAL A 83 -4.14 -1.71 -7.73
C VAL A 83 -3.46 -2.97 -8.25
N ARG A 84 -2.36 -2.84 -9.00
CA ARG A 84 -1.56 -3.99 -9.48
C ARG A 84 -0.97 -4.83 -8.33
N VAL A 85 -0.79 -4.24 -7.14
CA VAL A 85 -0.33 -4.96 -5.93
C VAL A 85 -1.40 -5.95 -5.41
N LEU A 86 -2.66 -5.79 -5.83
CA LEU A 86 -3.73 -6.75 -5.53
C LEU A 86 -3.70 -7.98 -6.45
N ARG A 87 -2.97 -7.96 -7.58
CA ARG A 87 -2.93 -9.10 -8.52
C ARG A 87 -2.35 -10.38 -7.90
N PRO A 88 -1.29 -10.36 -7.07
CA PRO A 88 -0.85 -11.54 -6.32
C PRO A 88 -1.90 -12.09 -5.35
N LEU A 89 -2.76 -11.22 -4.80
CA LEU A 89 -3.83 -11.62 -3.86
C LEU A 89 -4.84 -12.56 -4.52
N ARG A 90 -5.10 -12.42 -5.83
CA ARG A 90 -5.96 -13.36 -6.60
C ARG A 90 -5.40 -14.78 -6.63
N ALA A 91 -4.07 -14.92 -6.64
CA ALA A 91 -3.42 -16.24 -6.62
C ALA A 91 -3.62 -16.94 -5.26
N ILE A 92 -3.69 -16.16 -4.17
CA ILE A 92 -3.95 -16.67 -2.81
C ILE A 92 -5.38 -17.25 -2.73
N ASN A 93 -6.37 -16.57 -3.32
CA ASN A 93 -7.76 -17.06 -3.35
C ASN A 93 -7.92 -18.40 -4.11
N ARG A 94 -7.06 -18.65 -5.11
CA ARG A 94 -7.11 -19.88 -5.93
C ARG A 94 -6.47 -21.08 -5.25
N ILE A 95 -5.52 -20.86 -4.33
CA ILE A 95 -4.82 -21.94 -3.64
C ILE A 95 -5.51 -22.20 -2.29
N PRO A 96 -6.30 -23.30 -2.16
CA PRO A 96 -7.08 -23.55 -0.95
C PRO A 96 -6.20 -23.66 0.30
N SER A 97 -4.96 -24.14 0.17
CA SER A 97 -3.99 -24.21 1.27
C SER A 97 -3.61 -22.84 1.83
N MET A 98 -3.47 -21.82 0.95
CA MET A 98 -3.13 -20.45 1.38
C MET A 98 -4.34 -19.76 2.02
N ARG A 99 -5.53 -20.01 1.48
CA ARG A 99 -6.80 -19.54 2.05
C ARG A 99 -6.99 -20.00 3.50
N ILE A 100 -6.69 -21.27 3.78
CA ILE A 100 -6.79 -21.84 5.14
C ILE A 100 -5.85 -21.11 6.10
N LEU A 101 -4.59 -20.88 5.69
CA LEU A 101 -3.61 -20.17 6.52
C LEU A 101 -4.07 -18.76 6.88
N VAL A 102 -4.60 -18.01 5.90
CA VAL A 102 -5.13 -16.65 6.14
C VAL A 102 -6.34 -16.70 7.07
N MET A 103 -7.24 -17.67 6.92
CA MET A 103 -8.37 -17.81 7.85
C MET A 103 -7.92 -18.08 9.28
N LEU A 104 -6.99 -19.00 9.48
CA LEU A 104 -6.45 -19.29 10.81
C LEU A 104 -5.79 -18.06 11.43
N LEU A 105 -5.08 -17.27 10.62
CA LEU A 105 -4.51 -16.00 11.07
C LEU A 105 -5.61 -15.04 11.52
N LEU A 106 -6.61 -14.82 10.69
CA LEU A 106 -7.74 -13.92 11.01
C LEU A 106 -8.54 -14.39 12.23
N ASP A 107 -8.69 -15.71 12.43
CA ASP A 107 -9.38 -16.29 13.59
C ASP A 107 -8.63 -16.06 14.91
N THR A 108 -7.30 -15.90 14.87
CA THR A 108 -6.49 -15.61 16.06
C THR A 108 -6.41 -14.12 16.40
N LEU A 109 -6.62 -13.22 15.42
CA LEU A 109 -6.66 -11.77 15.64
C LEU A 109 -7.63 -11.29 16.73
N PRO A 110 -8.89 -11.79 16.85
CA PRO A 110 -9.80 -11.32 17.90
C PRO A 110 -9.27 -11.62 19.30
N MET A 111 -8.55 -12.74 19.51
CA MET A 111 -7.93 -13.03 20.81
C MET A 111 -6.80 -12.05 21.14
N LEU A 112 -6.07 -11.58 20.13
CA LEU A 112 -5.02 -10.56 20.29
C LEU A 112 -5.58 -9.14 20.50
N GLY A 113 -6.87 -8.91 20.24
CA GLY A 113 -7.51 -7.60 20.35
C GLY A 113 -7.36 -6.97 21.74
N ASN A 114 -7.46 -7.77 22.81
CA ASN A 114 -7.30 -7.28 24.19
C ASN A 114 -5.87 -6.77 24.45
N VAL A 115 -4.86 -7.46 23.94
CA VAL A 115 -3.45 -7.07 24.08
C VAL A 115 -3.15 -5.82 23.25
N LEU A 116 -3.71 -5.74 22.03
CA LEU A 116 -3.59 -4.56 21.18
C LEU A 116 -4.22 -3.32 21.83
N LEU A 117 -5.36 -3.47 22.51
CA LEU A 117 -6.02 -2.38 23.23
C LEU A 117 -5.14 -1.87 24.37
N LEU A 118 -4.54 -2.76 25.17
CA LEU A 118 -3.58 -2.37 26.20
C LEU A 118 -2.36 -1.67 25.58
N CYS A 119 -1.81 -2.22 24.50
CA CYS A 119 -0.68 -1.64 23.78
C CYS A 119 -0.99 -0.23 23.25
N PHE A 120 -2.20 -0.02 22.75
CA PHE A 120 -2.68 1.30 22.32
C PHE A 120 -2.70 2.30 23.47
N PHE A 121 -3.21 1.94 24.65
CA PHE A 121 -3.18 2.83 25.82
C PHE A 121 -1.75 3.16 26.26
N VAL A 122 -0.85 2.18 26.25
CA VAL A 122 0.56 2.39 26.57
C VAL A 122 1.19 3.41 25.61
N PHE A 123 1.05 3.20 24.29
CA PHE A 123 1.57 4.15 23.30
C PHE A 123 0.90 5.52 23.39
N PHE A 124 -0.38 5.59 23.75
CA PHE A 124 -1.08 6.85 23.93
C PHE A 124 -0.54 7.66 25.12
N ILE A 125 -0.38 7.03 26.30
CA ILE A 125 0.14 7.69 27.50
C ILE A 125 1.59 8.14 27.27
N PHE A 126 2.46 7.24 26.83
CA PHE A 126 3.86 7.58 26.55
C PHE A 126 4.00 8.57 25.39
N GLY A 127 3.09 8.53 24.41
CA GLY A 127 3.03 9.50 23.32
C GLY A 127 2.72 10.91 23.82
N ILE A 128 1.71 11.07 24.67
CA ILE A 128 1.37 12.38 25.27
C ILE A 128 2.52 12.89 26.13
N VAL A 129 3.04 12.06 27.02
CA VAL A 129 4.19 12.43 27.88
C VAL A 129 5.40 12.79 27.03
N GLY A 130 5.67 12.03 25.97
CA GLY A 130 6.79 12.26 25.08
C GLY A 130 6.70 13.59 24.31
N VAL A 131 5.51 13.91 23.80
CA VAL A 131 5.26 15.20 23.14
C VAL A 131 5.35 16.34 24.15
N GLN A 132 4.82 16.20 25.36
CA GLN A 132 4.88 17.26 26.38
C GLN A 132 6.31 17.54 26.86
N LEU A 133 7.14 16.52 27.01
CA LEU A 133 8.51 16.67 27.50
C LEU A 133 9.49 17.10 26.41
N TRP A 134 9.39 16.55 25.20
CA TRP A 134 10.43 16.70 24.17
C TRP A 134 9.98 17.46 22.92
N ALA A 135 8.80 18.08 22.92
CA ALA A 135 8.39 18.97 21.82
C ALA A 135 9.40 20.11 21.63
N GLY A 136 10.02 20.15 20.45
CA GLY A 136 10.92 21.23 20.03
C GLY A 136 12.35 21.17 20.56
N ILE A 137 12.63 20.38 21.61
CA ILE A 137 13.98 20.26 22.19
C ILE A 137 14.98 19.69 21.16
N LEU A 138 14.58 18.68 20.40
CA LEU A 138 15.44 18.03 19.40
C LEU A 138 15.75 18.90 18.17
N ARG A 139 15.10 20.06 18.01
CA ARG A 139 15.35 21.00 16.91
C ARG A 139 16.34 22.10 17.29
N GLN A 140 16.75 22.18 18.56
CA GLN A 140 17.72 23.17 19.03
C GLN A 140 19.08 22.94 18.33
N ARG A 141 19.56 23.99 17.65
CA ARG A 141 20.88 24.06 17.02
C ARG A 141 21.56 25.31 17.52
N CYS A 142 22.88 25.26 17.68
CA CYS A 142 23.67 26.46 17.98
C CYS A 142 23.67 27.37 16.75
N TYR A 143 23.17 28.59 16.92
CA TYR A 143 23.25 29.66 15.94
C TYR A 143 24.28 30.70 16.39
N ILE A 144 24.82 31.45 15.44
CA ILE A 144 25.71 32.58 15.73
C ILE A 144 24.82 33.80 15.92
N GLU A 145 24.94 34.50 17.03
CA GLU A 145 24.25 35.77 17.27
C GLU A 145 25.08 36.92 16.67
N LEU A 146 24.55 37.59 15.64
CA LEU A 146 25.22 38.73 14.99
C LEU A 146 24.59 40.06 15.46
N PRO A 147 25.39 41.14 15.58
CA PRO A 147 24.86 42.48 15.77
C PRO A 147 23.89 42.88 14.65
N PRO A 148 22.92 43.78 14.91
CA PRO A 148 21.84 44.12 13.97
C PRO A 148 22.31 44.73 12.63
N ASN A 149 23.57 45.14 12.50
CA ASN A 149 24.14 45.76 11.30
C ASN A 149 25.19 44.89 10.58
N THR A 150 25.29 43.60 10.92
CA THR A 150 26.32 42.71 10.36
C THR A 150 25.68 41.49 9.69
N SER A 151 25.96 41.30 8.41
CA SER A 151 25.53 40.12 7.66
C SER A 151 26.62 39.07 7.59
N LEU A 152 26.24 37.80 7.70
CA LEU A 152 27.14 36.67 7.51
C LEU A 152 27.48 36.52 6.01
N PRO A 153 28.72 36.17 5.63
CA PRO A 153 29.05 35.80 4.25
C PRO A 153 28.21 34.60 3.78
N GLU A 154 27.70 34.64 2.54
CA GLU A 154 26.77 33.63 1.99
C GLU A 154 27.31 32.19 1.98
N TYR A 155 28.64 32.02 2.06
CA TYR A 155 29.28 30.71 2.13
C TYR A 155 29.21 30.05 3.52
N ILE A 156 28.88 30.80 4.57
CA ILE A 156 28.83 30.29 5.94
C ILE A 156 27.36 30.04 6.32
N SER A 157 27.06 28.89 6.91
CA SER A 157 25.73 28.61 7.43
C SER A 157 25.48 29.35 8.76
N PRO A 158 24.25 29.82 9.02
CA PRO A 158 23.92 30.51 10.27
C PRO A 158 23.84 29.57 11.50
N TYR A 159 23.91 28.25 11.30
CA TYR A 159 23.90 27.22 12.34
C TYR A 159 25.07 26.25 12.17
N TYR A 160 25.55 25.67 13.29
CA TYR A 160 26.62 24.68 13.28
C TYR A 160 26.14 23.34 12.69
N TYR A 161 26.83 22.83 11.67
CA TYR A 161 26.62 21.49 11.14
C TYR A 161 27.98 20.80 10.93
N GLU A 162 28.14 19.61 11.51
CA GLU A 162 29.32 18.80 11.27
C GLU A 162 29.14 18.05 9.94
N ARG A 163 29.95 18.39 8.93
CA ARG A 163 29.91 17.70 7.64
C ARG A 163 30.62 16.36 7.81
N VAL A 164 29.88 15.32 8.20
CA VAL A 164 30.39 13.95 8.22
C VAL A 164 30.80 13.59 6.80
N LYS A 165 32.10 13.68 6.51
CA LYS A 165 32.65 13.17 5.25
C LYS A 165 32.54 11.65 5.34
N VAL A 166 31.53 11.09 4.66
CA VAL A 166 31.49 9.68 4.35
C VAL A 166 32.72 9.43 3.46
N LEU A 167 33.79 8.90 4.05
CA LEU A 167 34.94 8.36 3.32
C LEU A 167 34.38 7.25 2.45
N LYS A 168 34.31 7.53 1.14
CA LYS A 168 33.87 6.61 0.11
C LYS A 168 35.06 5.78 -0.35
#